data_AF-A0A433EIF4-F1
#
_entry.id   AF-A0A433EIF4-F1
#
_cell.length_a   1.000
_cell.length_b   1.000
_cell.length_c   1.000
_cell.angle_alpha   90.00
_cell.angle_beta   90.00
_cell.angle_gamma   90.00
#
_symmetry.space_group_name_H-M   'P 1'
#
loop_
_entity.id
_entity.type
_entity.pdbx_description
1 polymer ?
#
loop_
_entity_poly.entity_id
_entity_poly.type
_entity_poly.pdbx_seq_one_letter_code
_entity_poly.pdbx_strand_id
1 'polypeptide(L)'
;MPKPRNPRARVLPPHVIATEVQEGTAQREAETPAEASVGDVASGRQKPSREASQSSQKHEPSDALPSLPDAADESTGKREPAVSQPEEKSSGQSRFGRWRADREQQREAEIARENERVREHNRREQIRRDPALDGLRAEDKVEPERAPLSRMRKLAYTALALVLVVALYIGVVFFSPLLAVEKITVRGASLMDSAQVEQKLSSLRGVPLSRVSEDRVRELVGSDGALRGVQMEIRPPHELVVTVKERVPIAAVKRGEKYALVDNEGQTLREVDSAQQAGVPIVQVEDENLSQSAAFRIISNVLVTLPTSLLAEVSEVKADSTSSITLILKDKVTVLWGTSQENEVKAKVLTKLLEATRSEDSQSSGAQGQGKKISVYDVSSPLLPVTR
;
A
#
# COMPACT_ATOMS: atom_id res chain seq x y z
N MET A 1 -6.26 -33.16 49.92
CA MET A 1 -5.74 -32.02 49.12
C MET A 1 -6.36 -32.05 47.72
N PRO A 2 -6.61 -30.89 47.10
CA PRO A 2 -7.85 -30.64 46.32
C PRO A 2 -7.73 -30.83 44.80
N LYS A 3 -8.89 -31.01 44.16
CA LYS A 3 -9.12 -30.94 42.70
C LYS A 3 -8.67 -29.58 42.13
N PRO A 4 -8.05 -29.51 40.95
CA PRO A 4 -7.83 -28.24 40.27
C PRO A 4 -9.14 -27.70 39.66
N ARG A 5 -9.44 -26.45 40.01
CA ARG A 5 -10.51 -25.61 39.48
C ARG A 5 -10.24 -25.25 38.02
N ASN A 6 -11.29 -25.34 37.21
CA ASN A 6 -11.34 -24.89 35.84
C ASN A 6 -11.62 -23.36 35.81
N PRO A 7 -10.75 -22.50 35.25
CA PRO A 7 -11.05 -21.08 35.11
C PRO A 7 -11.84 -20.82 33.82
N ARG A 8 -13.07 -20.31 34.00
CA ARG A 8 -13.89 -19.72 32.94
C ARG A 8 -13.15 -18.52 32.33
N ALA A 9 -12.67 -18.67 31.09
CA ALA A 9 -12.23 -17.54 30.27
C ALA A 9 -13.42 -17.01 29.46
N ARG A 10 -13.72 -15.73 29.70
CA ARG A 10 -14.76 -14.91 29.09
C ARG A 10 -14.34 -14.55 27.66
N VAL A 11 -15.05 -15.05 26.66
CA VAL A 11 -14.83 -14.71 25.24
C VAL A 11 -15.47 -13.35 24.97
N LEU A 12 -14.65 -12.35 24.63
CA LEU A 12 -15.09 -11.08 24.04
C LEU A 12 -15.31 -11.26 22.53
N PRO A 13 -16.36 -10.67 21.92
CA PRO A 13 -16.55 -10.69 20.47
C PRO A 13 -15.67 -9.65 19.77
N PRO A 14 -15.09 -9.94 18.60
CA PRO A 14 -14.44 -8.91 17.78
C PRO A 14 -15.48 -8.05 17.03
N HIS A 15 -15.21 -6.75 17.01
CA HIS A 15 -15.98 -5.71 16.34
C HIS A 15 -16.18 -5.95 14.84
N VAL A 16 -17.44 -5.73 14.42
CA VAL A 16 -17.88 -5.58 13.04
C VAL A 16 -17.40 -4.22 12.54
N ILE A 17 -16.54 -4.21 11.52
CA ILE A 17 -16.26 -3.00 10.73
C ILE A 17 -17.29 -2.98 9.60
N ALA A 18 -18.23 -2.04 9.72
CA ALA A 18 -19.09 -1.61 8.64
C ALA A 18 -18.27 -0.77 7.65
N THR A 19 -18.39 -1.06 6.35
CA THR A 19 -18.00 -0.11 5.31
C THR A 19 -19.10 -0.08 4.27
N GLU A 20 -19.95 0.92 4.49
CA GLU A 20 -20.56 1.86 3.56
C GLU A 20 -20.71 1.44 2.08
N VAL A 21 -22.00 1.35 1.74
CA VAL A 21 -22.59 1.41 0.40
C VAL A 21 -22.36 2.79 -0.20
N GLN A 22 -21.93 2.86 -1.45
CA GLN A 22 -22.09 4.06 -2.27
C GLN A 22 -22.76 3.68 -3.59
N GLU A 23 -24.04 4.08 -3.69
CA GLU A 23 -24.84 4.07 -4.89
C GLU A 23 -24.33 5.14 -5.88
N GLY A 24 -24.31 4.79 -7.17
CA GLY A 24 -24.02 5.70 -8.27
C GLY A 24 -24.71 5.20 -9.53
N THR A 25 -25.91 5.72 -9.77
CA THR A 25 -26.79 5.44 -10.91
C THR A 25 -26.29 6.02 -12.24
N ALA A 26 -26.35 5.15 -13.26
CA ALA A 26 -26.82 5.36 -14.65
C ALA A 26 -26.30 6.53 -15.51
N GLN A 27 -25.77 6.22 -16.71
CA GLN A 27 -26.47 6.40 -18.00
C GLN A 27 -25.67 5.83 -19.19
N ARG A 28 -26.37 5.66 -20.32
CA ARG A 28 -26.19 4.71 -21.42
C ARG A 28 -25.90 5.46 -22.74
N GLU A 29 -25.55 4.69 -23.78
CA GLU A 29 -25.47 4.98 -25.25
C GLU A 29 -24.07 5.41 -25.73
N ALA A 30 -23.28 4.56 -26.42
CA ALA A 30 -23.41 3.92 -27.74
C ALA A 30 -23.06 4.86 -28.92
N GLU A 31 -21.87 4.67 -29.52
CA GLU A 31 -21.65 4.50 -30.96
C GLU A 31 -20.13 4.42 -31.30
N THR A 32 -19.78 3.38 -32.06
CA THR A 32 -18.52 3.15 -32.82
C THR A 32 -18.76 3.66 -34.26
N PRO A 33 -17.85 3.64 -35.27
CA PRO A 33 -16.40 3.34 -35.35
C PRO A 33 -15.56 4.44 -36.07
N ALA A 34 -14.23 4.31 -36.06
CA ALA A 34 -13.39 4.20 -37.29
C ALA A 34 -11.88 4.43 -37.05
N GLU A 35 -11.11 3.52 -37.65
CA GLU A 35 -9.82 3.69 -38.36
C GLU A 35 -8.58 4.33 -37.72
N ALA A 36 -7.57 3.45 -37.56
CA ALA A 36 -6.21 3.53 -38.11
C ALA A 36 -5.44 4.86 -38.06
N SER A 37 -4.33 4.87 -37.31
CA SER A 37 -3.14 5.60 -37.73
C SER A 37 -1.84 4.90 -37.30
N VAL A 38 -1.05 4.61 -38.32
CA VAL A 38 0.36 4.24 -38.29
C VAL A 38 1.16 5.51 -37.99
N GLY A 39 2.04 5.47 -37.00
CA GLY A 39 2.96 6.56 -36.69
C GLY A 39 4.39 6.13 -36.99
N ASP A 40 5.02 6.76 -37.98
CA ASP A 40 6.48 6.77 -38.12
C ASP A 40 6.98 8.08 -38.77
N VAL A 41 8.19 8.45 -38.38
CA VAL A 41 9.11 9.43 -38.99
C VAL A 41 8.95 10.93 -38.69
N ALA A 42 9.70 11.33 -37.65
CA ALA A 42 10.86 12.23 -37.69
C ALA A 42 10.77 13.77 -37.87
N SER A 43 11.56 14.39 -36.97
CA SER A 43 12.50 15.51 -37.18
C SER A 43 11.95 16.94 -37.30
N GLY A 44 12.47 17.83 -36.45
CA GLY A 44 12.12 19.26 -36.50
C GLY A 44 12.86 20.12 -35.48
N ARG A 45 14.17 20.25 -35.67
CA ARG A 45 15.11 21.13 -34.96
C ARG A 45 14.72 22.61 -35.13
N GLN A 46 14.60 23.39 -34.05
CA GLN A 46 14.89 24.84 -34.04
C GLN A 46 14.97 25.45 -32.62
N LYS A 47 16.17 25.93 -32.28
CA LYS A 47 16.47 27.09 -31.40
C LYS A 47 16.94 28.21 -32.36
N PRO A 48 16.83 29.52 -32.08
CA PRO A 48 17.32 30.21 -30.87
C PRO A 48 16.32 31.32 -30.40
N SER A 49 16.48 32.19 -29.40
CA SER A 49 17.59 33.02 -28.91
C SER A 49 17.20 33.67 -27.56
N ARG A 50 18.22 34.11 -26.81
CA ARG A 50 18.36 35.25 -25.85
C ARG A 50 17.13 36.15 -25.64
N GLU A 51 16.84 36.68 -24.45
CA GLU A 51 17.69 37.61 -23.69
C GLU A 51 17.20 37.80 -22.24
N ALA A 52 18.10 38.34 -21.41
CA ALA A 52 17.95 38.59 -19.99
C ALA A 52 17.20 39.88 -19.65
N SER A 53 16.63 39.95 -18.43
CA SER A 53 16.54 41.10 -17.48
C SER A 53 15.34 40.84 -16.55
N GLN A 54 15.52 40.49 -15.27
CA GLN A 54 15.71 41.41 -14.14
C GLN A 54 14.85 42.68 -14.20
N SER A 55 13.74 42.69 -13.45
CA SER A 55 13.20 43.90 -12.82
C SER A 55 12.35 43.54 -11.60
N SER A 56 12.62 44.29 -10.54
CA SER A 56 11.88 44.50 -9.30
C SER A 56 10.36 44.52 -9.46
N GLN A 57 9.64 44.04 -8.43
CA GLN A 57 8.54 44.83 -7.84
C GLN A 57 8.09 44.32 -6.47
N LYS A 58 7.62 45.30 -5.71
CA LYS A 58 7.20 45.35 -4.30
C LYS A 58 5.70 45.74 -4.32
N HIS A 59 4.99 45.36 -3.25
CA HIS A 59 3.59 45.69 -2.88
C HIS A 59 2.51 44.88 -3.62
N GLU A 60 1.44 44.37 -3.00
CA GLU A 60 0.82 44.44 -1.66
C GLU A 60 -0.16 43.23 -1.55
N PRO A 61 -0.83 42.98 -0.41
CA PRO A 61 -2.21 42.49 -0.55
C PRO A 61 -3.23 43.25 0.31
N SER A 62 -4.40 43.41 -0.31
CA SER A 62 -5.60 44.11 0.11
C SER A 62 -6.46 43.34 1.12
N ASP A 63 -7.18 44.13 1.93
CA ASP A 63 -8.58 44.02 2.39
C ASP A 63 -9.12 42.77 3.11
N ALA A 64 -9.69 43.01 4.30
CA ALA A 64 -11.15 42.90 4.51
C ALA A 64 -11.59 43.37 5.92
N LEU A 65 -12.67 44.16 5.97
CA LEU A 65 -13.56 44.46 7.11
C LEU A 65 -14.43 43.22 7.45
N PRO A 66 -15.04 43.08 8.66
CA PRO A 66 -16.31 43.74 9.01
C PRO A 66 -16.55 44.06 10.53
N SER A 67 -17.72 44.62 10.82
CA SER A 67 -18.14 45.44 11.97
C SER A 67 -19.08 44.80 13.01
N LEU A 68 -19.00 45.33 14.27
CA LEU A 68 -20.00 45.58 15.35
C LEU A 68 -20.93 44.45 15.89
N PRO A 69 -21.17 44.37 17.23
CA PRO A 69 -22.33 45.06 17.82
C PRO A 69 -22.21 45.53 19.30
N ASP A 70 -23.22 46.31 19.71
CA ASP A 70 -23.87 46.54 21.03
C ASP A 70 -23.09 46.53 22.36
N ALA A 71 -23.29 47.58 23.17
CA ALA A 71 -23.79 47.50 24.55
C ALA A 71 -23.70 48.86 25.26
N ALA A 72 -24.82 49.23 25.87
CA ALA A 72 -24.96 50.39 26.72
C ALA A 72 -24.45 50.14 28.15
N ASP A 73 -24.14 51.26 28.80
CA ASP A 73 -24.62 51.62 30.13
C ASP A 73 -23.71 51.52 31.37
N GLU A 74 -23.82 52.62 32.13
CA GLU A 74 -23.59 52.89 33.56
C GLU A 74 -22.72 51.96 34.44
N SER A 75 -21.76 52.57 35.18
CA SER A 75 -21.91 52.77 36.64
C SER A 75 -20.63 53.41 37.23
N THR A 76 -20.67 54.71 37.57
CA THR A 76 -20.82 55.27 38.93
C THR A 76 -19.58 55.16 39.84
N GLY A 77 -18.89 56.31 40.00
CA GLY A 77 -18.03 56.57 41.15
C GLY A 77 -18.82 57.01 42.39
N LYS A 78 -18.19 56.94 43.55
CA LYS A 78 -18.61 57.53 44.84
C LYS A 78 -17.31 57.65 45.66
N ARG A 79 -16.83 58.77 46.22
CA ARG A 79 -17.32 60.05 46.79
C ARG A 79 -16.12 61.04 46.66
N GLU A 80 -16.21 62.36 46.70
CA GLU A 80 -17.12 63.30 47.37
C GLU A 80 -16.91 64.72 46.76
N PRO A 81 -17.88 65.64 46.86
CA PRO A 81 -17.88 66.90 46.13
C PRO A 81 -17.63 68.14 47.01
N ALA A 82 -17.22 69.23 46.38
CA ALA A 82 -18.03 70.45 46.20
C ALA A 82 -17.27 71.77 46.35
N VAL A 83 -17.76 72.73 45.56
CA VAL A 83 -17.66 74.21 45.65
C VAL A 83 -16.47 74.85 44.89
N SER A 84 -16.57 75.88 44.05
CA SER A 84 -17.58 76.53 43.18
C SER A 84 -16.80 77.60 42.39
N GLN A 85 -17.19 77.86 41.14
CA GLN A 85 -16.48 78.66 40.12
C GLN A 85 -16.53 80.20 40.34
N PRO A 86 -15.82 81.00 39.52
CA PRO A 86 -16.44 81.44 38.25
C PRO A 86 -15.52 81.40 37.02
N GLU A 87 -16.18 81.36 35.86
CA GLU A 87 -15.67 81.24 34.49
C GLU A 87 -14.88 82.45 33.96
N GLU A 88 -13.88 82.22 33.11
CA GLU A 88 -13.81 82.84 31.76
C GLU A 88 -12.78 82.16 30.82
N LYS A 89 -13.31 81.53 29.76
CA LYS A 89 -12.78 81.44 28.38
C LYS A 89 -11.43 80.76 28.06
N SER A 90 -11.55 79.50 27.62
CA SER A 90 -11.23 79.07 26.25
C SER A 90 -9.88 79.51 25.61
N SER A 91 -8.90 78.59 25.60
CA SER A 91 -8.29 78.17 24.34
C SER A 91 -8.00 76.67 24.38
N GLY A 92 -8.68 75.94 23.49
CA GLY A 92 -8.68 74.49 23.44
C GLY A 92 -7.47 73.94 22.71
N GLN A 93 -6.78 72.98 23.33
CA GLN A 93 -6.14 71.90 22.59
C GLN A 93 -6.62 70.58 23.18
N SER A 94 -7.41 69.86 22.38
CA SER A 94 -7.83 68.49 22.65
C SER A 94 -6.64 67.62 23.07
N ARG A 95 -6.86 66.58 23.88
CA ARG A 95 -5.83 65.56 24.21
C ARG A 95 -5.12 65.04 22.95
N PHE A 96 -5.81 65.05 21.82
CA PHE A 96 -5.30 64.71 20.50
C PHE A 96 -4.34 65.77 19.89
N GLY A 97 -4.50 67.05 20.22
CA GLY A 97 -3.60 68.13 19.80
C GLY A 97 -2.24 68.07 20.48
N ARG A 98 -2.20 67.77 21.79
CA ARG A 98 -0.94 67.52 22.52
C ARG A 98 -0.22 66.28 21.99
N TRP A 99 -0.96 65.21 21.67
CA TRP A 99 -0.39 64.01 21.05
C TRP A 99 0.20 64.28 19.66
N ARG A 100 -0.44 65.13 18.84
CA ARG A 100 0.10 65.55 17.54
C ARG A 100 1.37 66.39 17.67
N ALA A 101 1.39 67.36 18.58
CA ALA A 101 2.57 68.19 18.82
C ALA A 101 3.77 67.36 19.30
N ASP A 102 3.54 66.39 20.20
CA ASP A 102 4.59 65.47 20.67
C ASP A 102 5.11 64.56 19.56
N ARG A 103 4.21 64.06 18.69
CA ARG A 103 4.56 63.27 17.49
C ARG A 103 5.32 64.07 16.44
N GLU A 104 5.05 65.37 16.30
CA GLU A 104 5.78 66.26 15.39
C GLU A 104 7.19 66.52 15.93
N GLN A 105 7.34 66.81 17.22
CA GLN A 105 8.66 66.98 17.85
C GLN A 105 9.51 65.70 17.78
N GLN A 106 8.91 64.53 17.95
CA GLN A 106 9.63 63.25 17.79
C GLN A 106 10.08 63.02 16.34
N ARG A 107 9.26 63.38 15.35
CA ARG A 107 9.64 63.29 13.93
C ARG A 107 10.75 64.27 13.57
N GLU A 108 10.70 65.48 14.10
CA GLU A 108 11.78 66.47 13.90
C GLU A 108 13.09 66.00 14.53
N ALA A 109 13.04 65.39 15.72
CA ALA A 109 14.20 64.80 16.36
C ALA A 109 14.76 63.60 15.59
N GLU A 110 13.90 62.78 14.99
CA GLU A 110 14.30 61.64 14.15
C GLU A 110 14.95 62.11 12.84
N ILE A 111 14.35 63.10 12.17
CA ILE A 111 14.91 63.73 10.96
C ILE A 111 16.24 64.41 11.27
N ALA A 112 16.38 65.07 12.42
CA ALA A 112 17.63 65.69 12.85
C ALA A 112 18.75 64.64 13.02
N ARG A 113 18.45 63.50 13.66
CA ARG A 113 19.40 62.40 13.84
C ARG A 113 19.79 61.73 12.52
N GLU A 114 18.84 61.58 11.61
CA GLU A 114 19.11 61.03 10.28
C GLU A 114 19.98 61.98 9.45
N ASN A 115 19.69 63.29 9.48
CA ASN A 115 20.51 64.30 8.83
C ASN A 115 21.92 64.37 9.41
N GLU A 116 22.09 64.17 10.72
CA GLU A 116 23.41 64.10 11.34
C GLU A 116 24.20 62.87 10.86
N ARG A 117 23.56 61.69 10.79
CA ARG A 117 24.18 60.48 10.22
C ARG A 117 24.58 60.65 8.76
N VAL A 118 23.73 61.29 7.95
CA VAL A 118 24.04 61.59 6.54
C VAL A 118 25.19 62.59 6.44
N ARG A 119 25.24 63.61 7.30
CA ARG A 119 26.36 64.55 7.36
C ARG A 119 27.66 63.87 7.77
N GLU A 120 27.63 62.98 8.74
CA GLU A 120 28.81 62.19 9.12
C GLU A 120 29.27 61.28 7.98
N HIS A 121 28.33 60.63 7.28
CA HIS A 121 28.64 59.80 6.14
C HIS A 121 29.28 60.61 5.02
N ASN A 122 28.67 61.73 4.64
CA ASN A 122 29.21 62.65 3.63
C ASN A 122 30.54 63.26 4.04
N ARG A 123 30.75 63.55 5.32
CA ARG A 123 32.04 64.03 5.84
C ARG A 123 33.11 62.94 5.73
N ARG A 124 32.78 61.68 6.04
CA ARG A 124 33.69 60.54 5.86
C ARG A 124 34.01 60.30 4.38
N GLU A 125 33.03 60.46 3.50
CA GLU A 125 33.25 60.37 2.05
C GLU A 125 34.08 61.53 1.50
N GLN A 126 33.89 62.75 2.01
CA GLN A 126 34.72 63.90 1.65
C GLN A 126 36.16 63.72 2.11
N ILE A 127 36.40 63.26 3.35
CA ILE A 127 37.75 62.92 3.83
C ILE A 127 38.38 61.80 2.98
N ARG A 128 37.59 60.84 2.50
CA ARG A 128 38.05 59.79 1.57
C ARG A 128 38.38 60.29 0.16
N ARG A 129 37.75 61.38 -0.30
CA ARG A 129 37.94 61.96 -1.63
C ARG A 129 38.91 63.14 -1.64
N ASP A 130 39.43 63.54 -0.48
CA ASP A 130 40.34 64.67 -0.35
C ASP A 130 41.72 64.30 -0.93
N PRO A 131 42.13 64.89 -2.07
CA PRO A 131 43.35 64.50 -2.76
C PRO A 131 44.63 64.83 -1.96
N ALA A 132 44.54 65.64 -0.91
CA ALA A 132 45.63 65.92 0.02
C ALA A 132 45.95 64.75 0.98
N LEU A 133 45.05 63.78 1.15
CA LEU A 133 45.23 62.58 1.97
C LEU A 133 45.69 61.34 1.18
N ASP A 134 45.63 61.40 -0.15
CA ASP A 134 46.03 60.30 -1.03
C ASP A 134 47.56 60.08 -1.04
N GLY A 135 48.34 61.13 -0.76
CA GLY A 135 49.81 61.06 -0.63
C GLY A 135 50.31 60.39 0.65
N LEU A 136 49.46 60.23 1.66
CA LEU A 136 49.78 59.52 2.93
C LEU A 136 49.35 58.04 2.91
N ARG A 137 48.67 57.61 1.84
CA ARG A 137 48.16 56.25 1.68
C ARG A 137 48.89 55.44 0.61
N ALA A 138 49.90 56.04 -0.03
CA ALA A 138 50.66 55.45 -1.12
C ALA A 138 51.70 54.40 -0.69
N GLU A 139 51.93 54.19 0.62
CA GLU A 139 52.93 53.22 1.11
C GLU A 139 52.37 51.95 1.75
N ASP A 140 51.06 51.79 1.91
CA ASP A 140 50.49 50.49 2.30
C ASP A 140 50.01 49.75 1.06
N LYS A 141 50.99 49.21 0.34
CA LYS A 141 50.77 48.25 -0.74
C LYS A 141 50.17 46.98 -0.12
N VAL A 142 48.85 46.94 -0.01
CA VAL A 142 48.11 45.71 0.29
C VAL A 142 48.39 44.74 -0.85
N GLU A 143 49.33 43.80 -0.61
CA GLU A 143 49.47 42.62 -1.45
C GLU A 143 48.09 41.98 -1.60
N PRO A 144 47.69 41.54 -2.81
CA PRO A 144 46.43 40.86 -2.98
C PRO A 144 46.48 39.60 -2.11
N GLU A 145 45.74 39.64 -1.00
CA GLU A 145 45.54 38.52 -0.10
C GLU A 145 45.03 37.36 -0.96
N ARG A 146 45.91 36.39 -1.22
CA ARG A 146 45.56 35.19 -1.99
C ARG A 146 44.45 34.50 -1.21
N ALA A 147 43.20 34.74 -1.61
CA ALA A 147 42.04 34.10 -1.03
C ALA A 147 42.35 32.61 -0.86
N PRO A 148 42.10 32.01 0.32
CA PRO A 148 42.56 30.66 0.62
C PRO A 148 41.69 29.63 -0.10
N LEU A 149 41.77 29.60 -1.43
CA LEU A 149 41.23 28.54 -2.29
C LEU A 149 41.81 27.18 -1.88
N SER A 150 42.91 27.16 -1.12
CA SER A 150 43.45 25.94 -0.51
C SER A 150 42.57 25.40 0.62
N ARG A 151 41.89 26.23 1.43
CA ARG A 151 41.07 25.75 2.56
C ARG A 151 39.77 25.08 2.09
N MET A 152 39.08 25.69 1.12
CA MET A 152 37.88 25.08 0.53
C MET A 152 38.21 23.82 -0.27
N ARG A 153 39.33 23.81 -1.02
CA ARG A 153 39.80 22.58 -1.69
C ARG A 153 40.18 21.50 -0.69
N LYS A 154 40.87 21.85 0.41
CA LYS A 154 41.18 20.91 1.51
C LYS A 154 39.90 20.36 2.14
N LEU A 155 38.89 21.20 2.42
CA LEU A 155 37.57 20.78 2.92
C LEU A 155 36.86 19.85 1.94
N ALA A 156 36.89 20.16 0.64
CA ALA A 156 36.32 19.32 -0.40
C ALA A 156 37.05 17.96 -0.49
N TYR A 157 38.37 17.93 -0.40
CA TYR A 157 39.15 16.68 -0.37
C TYR A 157 38.88 15.88 0.90
N THR A 158 38.75 16.52 2.07
CA THR A 158 38.40 15.81 3.31
C THR A 158 36.98 15.28 3.27
N ALA A 159 36.03 16.03 2.69
CA ALA A 159 34.66 15.56 2.52
C ALA A 159 34.61 14.40 1.51
N LEU A 160 35.34 14.48 0.40
CA LEU A 160 35.44 13.40 -0.58
C LEU A 160 36.10 12.15 0.02
N ALA A 161 37.18 12.32 0.79
CA ALA A 161 37.83 11.24 1.50
C ALA A 161 36.89 10.59 2.53
N LEU A 162 36.11 11.39 3.27
CA LEU A 162 35.10 10.89 4.19
C LEU A 162 34.02 10.09 3.46
N VAL A 163 33.50 10.60 2.34
CA VAL A 163 32.51 9.90 1.51
C VAL A 163 33.07 8.58 0.98
N LEU A 164 34.33 8.56 0.51
CA LEU A 164 34.98 7.34 0.05
C LEU A 164 35.17 6.32 1.18
N VAL A 165 35.57 6.76 2.38
CA VAL A 165 35.69 5.88 3.55
C VAL A 165 34.34 5.31 3.96
N VAL A 166 33.28 6.12 3.95
CA VAL A 166 31.91 5.66 4.26
C VAL A 166 31.44 4.67 3.19
N ALA A 167 31.65 4.96 1.90
CA ALA A 167 31.30 4.05 0.82
C ALA A 167 32.07 2.73 0.90
N LEU A 168 33.37 2.78 1.22
CA LEU A 168 34.19 1.59 1.42
C LEU A 168 33.73 0.80 2.64
N TYR A 169 33.40 1.46 3.75
CA TYR A 169 32.88 0.82 4.96
C TYR A 169 31.54 0.13 4.69
N ILE A 170 30.60 0.80 4.02
CA ILE A 170 29.34 0.21 3.58
C ILE A 170 29.63 -1.00 2.67
N GLY A 171 30.51 -0.85 1.68
CA GLY A 171 30.92 -1.95 0.81
C GLY A 171 31.45 -3.14 1.59
N VAL A 172 32.37 -2.92 2.54
CA VAL A 172 32.93 -3.99 3.37
C VAL A 172 31.86 -4.63 4.24
N VAL A 173 30.99 -3.88 4.90
CA VAL A 173 29.93 -4.43 5.77
C VAL A 173 28.91 -5.25 4.97
N PHE A 174 28.47 -4.76 3.82
CA PHE A 174 27.51 -5.45 2.96
C PHE A 174 28.09 -6.68 2.26
N PHE A 175 29.41 -6.71 2.06
CA PHE A 175 30.15 -7.83 1.48
C PHE A 175 30.84 -8.67 2.58
N SER A 176 30.65 -8.31 3.85
CA SER A 176 31.31 -8.98 4.97
C SER A 176 30.67 -10.33 5.21
N PRO A 177 31.47 -11.40 5.39
CA PRO A 177 31.00 -12.69 5.87
C PRO A 177 30.27 -12.61 7.23
N LEU A 178 30.39 -11.49 7.95
CA LEU A 178 29.70 -11.25 9.21
C LEU A 178 28.16 -11.19 9.08
N LEU A 179 27.59 -11.05 7.88
CA LEU A 179 26.13 -11.13 7.66
C LEU A 179 25.76 -12.31 6.76
N ALA A 180 26.62 -13.34 6.70
CA ALA A 180 26.35 -14.53 5.93
C ALA A 180 25.18 -15.34 6.53
N VAL A 181 24.45 -16.04 5.66
CA VAL A 181 23.46 -17.03 6.07
C VAL A 181 24.18 -18.20 6.74
N GLU A 182 23.91 -18.41 8.03
CA GLU A 182 24.39 -19.60 8.77
C GLU A 182 23.26 -20.61 8.95
N LYS A 183 22.07 -20.11 9.31
CA LYS A 183 20.92 -20.93 9.64
C LYS A 183 19.79 -20.70 8.64
N ILE A 184 19.26 -21.79 8.08
CA ILE A 184 18.11 -21.76 7.17
C ILE A 184 16.98 -22.51 7.86
N THR A 185 15.86 -21.82 8.11
CA THR A 185 14.68 -22.41 8.73
C THR A 185 13.58 -22.49 7.69
N VAL A 186 13.19 -23.70 7.29
CA VAL A 186 12.11 -23.93 6.32
C VAL A 186 10.77 -24.06 7.06
N ARG A 187 9.75 -23.33 6.62
CA ARG A 187 8.36 -23.39 7.13
C ARG A 187 7.39 -23.67 6.00
N GLY A 188 6.24 -24.28 6.31
CA GLY A 188 5.16 -24.49 5.34
C GLY A 188 5.40 -25.61 4.33
N ALA A 189 6.48 -26.39 4.48
CA ALA A 189 6.72 -27.61 3.72
C ALA A 189 5.98 -28.78 4.38
N SER A 190 4.79 -29.13 3.86
CA SER A 190 3.96 -30.25 4.35
C SER A 190 3.83 -31.36 3.32
N LEU A 191 3.76 -31.01 2.04
CA LEU A 191 3.78 -31.91 0.88
C LEU A 191 5.21 -32.14 0.39
N MET A 192 6.08 -31.13 0.54
CA MET A 192 7.51 -31.24 0.27
C MET A 192 8.25 -31.60 1.55
N ASP A 193 9.24 -32.49 1.44
CA ASP A 193 10.10 -32.85 2.57
C ASP A 193 10.99 -31.65 2.93
N SER A 194 10.80 -31.11 4.14
CA SER A 194 11.53 -29.93 4.62
C SER A 194 13.04 -30.17 4.65
N ALA A 195 13.50 -31.40 4.90
CA ALA A 195 14.90 -31.76 4.89
C ALA A 195 15.50 -31.68 3.47
N GLN A 196 14.75 -32.12 2.46
CA GLN A 196 15.17 -32.01 1.05
C GLN A 196 15.22 -30.55 0.59
N VAL A 197 14.24 -29.74 0.99
CA VAL A 197 14.24 -28.30 0.69
C VAL A 197 15.43 -27.61 1.36
N GLU A 198 15.71 -27.91 2.63
CA GLU A 198 16.87 -27.34 3.33
C GLU A 198 18.19 -27.77 2.69
N GLN A 199 18.29 -29.03 2.25
CA GLN A 199 19.46 -29.52 1.53
C GLN A 199 19.68 -28.79 0.20
N LYS A 200 18.62 -28.55 -0.58
CA LYS A 200 18.68 -27.75 -1.82
C LYS A 200 19.15 -26.32 -1.54
N LEU A 201 18.71 -25.74 -0.43
CA LEU A 201 19.07 -24.39 0.01
C LEU A 201 20.44 -24.28 0.71
N SER A 202 21.11 -25.41 1.00
CA SER A 202 22.43 -25.41 1.64
C SER A 202 23.49 -24.63 0.85
N SER A 203 23.33 -24.52 -0.46
CA SER A 203 24.17 -23.71 -1.35
C SER A 203 24.14 -22.20 -1.06
N LEU A 204 23.14 -21.71 -0.33
CA LEU A 204 23.04 -20.32 0.11
C LEU A 204 23.75 -20.06 1.45
N ARG A 205 24.19 -21.11 2.15
CA ARG A 205 24.97 -20.95 3.39
C ARG A 205 26.31 -20.27 3.06
N GLY A 206 26.69 -19.28 3.86
CA GLY A 206 27.88 -18.46 3.61
C GLY A 206 27.66 -17.28 2.65
N VAL A 207 26.49 -17.17 2.00
CA VAL A 207 26.16 -16.01 1.16
C VAL A 207 25.64 -14.87 2.05
N PRO A 208 26.11 -13.62 1.86
CA PRO A 208 25.55 -12.46 2.57
C PRO A 208 24.05 -12.34 2.36
N LEU A 209 23.29 -12.10 3.44
CA LEU A 209 21.83 -11.95 3.40
C LEU A 209 21.35 -10.89 2.39
N SER A 210 22.17 -9.88 2.11
CA SER A 210 21.92 -8.82 1.12
C SER A 210 21.88 -9.32 -0.33
N ARG A 211 22.48 -10.48 -0.62
CA ARG A 211 22.60 -11.07 -1.96
C ARG A 211 21.61 -12.19 -2.21
N VAL A 212 20.94 -12.69 -1.19
CA VAL A 212 19.95 -13.75 -1.34
C VAL A 212 18.64 -13.12 -1.80
N SER A 213 18.18 -13.49 -2.99
CA SER A 213 16.89 -13.07 -3.54
C SER A 213 15.87 -14.20 -3.48
N GLU A 214 14.58 -13.85 -3.39
CA GLU A 214 13.49 -14.82 -3.41
C GLU A 214 13.50 -15.67 -4.69
N ASP A 215 13.84 -15.07 -5.84
CA ASP A 215 13.94 -15.78 -7.11
C ASP A 215 15.03 -16.84 -7.09
N ARG A 216 16.18 -16.53 -6.50
CA ARG A 216 17.28 -17.50 -6.37
C ARG A 216 16.91 -18.64 -5.42
N VAL A 217 16.21 -18.33 -4.33
CA VAL A 217 15.67 -19.36 -3.42
C VAL A 217 14.67 -20.23 -4.17
N ARG A 218 13.75 -19.64 -4.93
CA ARG A 218 12.74 -20.37 -5.73
C ARG A 218 13.39 -21.29 -6.76
N GLU A 219 14.41 -20.82 -7.46
CA GLU A 219 15.19 -21.60 -8.43
C GLU A 219 15.85 -22.81 -7.76
N LEU A 220 16.42 -22.63 -6.56
CA LEU A 220 17.09 -23.69 -5.81
C LEU A 220 16.13 -24.72 -5.22
N VAL A 221 14.99 -24.30 -4.68
CA VAL A 221 13.93 -25.23 -4.24
C VAL A 221 13.41 -26.05 -5.43
N GLY A 222 13.41 -25.43 -6.61
CA GLY A 222 12.95 -26.02 -7.85
C GLY A 222 11.47 -25.76 -8.08
N SER A 223 11.10 -25.64 -9.34
CA SER A 223 9.71 -25.58 -9.80
C SER A 223 9.10 -26.98 -9.88
N ASP A 224 9.35 -27.82 -8.87
CA ASP A 224 8.57 -29.05 -8.70
C ASP A 224 7.10 -28.58 -8.64
N GLY A 225 6.23 -29.13 -9.50
CA GLY A 225 4.88 -28.61 -9.72
C GLY A 225 4.02 -28.42 -8.47
N ALA A 226 4.47 -28.94 -7.31
CA ALA A 226 3.91 -28.69 -5.98
C ALA A 226 4.20 -27.29 -5.39
N LEU A 227 5.16 -26.51 -5.91
CA LEU A 227 5.53 -25.20 -5.39
C LEU A 227 4.65 -24.08 -5.98
N ARG A 228 3.93 -23.34 -5.13
CA ARG A 228 3.18 -22.13 -5.55
C ARG A 228 4.08 -20.89 -5.50
N GLY A 229 4.85 -20.79 -4.44
CA GLY A 229 5.74 -19.66 -4.21
C GLY A 229 6.58 -19.87 -2.97
N VAL A 230 7.53 -18.98 -2.79
CA VAL A 230 8.41 -18.96 -1.62
C VAL A 230 8.29 -17.57 -1.03
N GLN A 231 8.38 -17.44 0.28
CA GLN A 231 8.48 -16.15 0.93
C GLN A 231 9.71 -16.15 1.83
N MET A 232 10.53 -15.13 1.65
CA MET A 232 11.79 -14.99 2.35
C MET A 232 11.65 -13.96 3.47
N GLU A 233 12.07 -14.32 4.67
CA GLU A 233 12.16 -13.42 5.82
C GLU A 233 13.55 -13.51 6.43
N ILE A 234 14.23 -12.37 6.55
CA ILE A 234 15.57 -12.30 7.13
C ILE A 234 15.40 -12.03 8.63
N ARG A 235 15.97 -12.92 9.46
CA ARG A 235 16.02 -12.80 10.93
C ARG A 235 17.47 -12.53 11.33
N PRO A 236 17.84 -11.28 11.64
CA PRO A 236 19.19 -10.95 12.10
C PRO A 236 19.58 -11.75 13.36
N PRO A 237 20.85 -12.14 13.56
CA PRO A 237 22.03 -11.73 12.78
C PRO A 237 22.36 -12.61 11.55
N HIS A 238 22.03 -13.90 11.53
CA HIS A 238 22.47 -14.85 10.47
C HIS A 238 21.39 -15.87 10.04
N GLU A 239 20.12 -15.64 10.37
CA GLU A 239 19.03 -16.58 10.09
C GLU A 239 18.20 -16.15 8.88
N LEU A 240 18.00 -17.10 7.96
CA LEU A 240 17.11 -16.98 6.81
C LEU A 240 15.90 -17.89 7.02
N VAL A 241 14.72 -17.29 7.19
CA VAL A 241 13.46 -18.04 7.30
C VAL A 241 12.83 -18.09 5.92
N VAL A 242 12.68 -19.31 5.40
CA VAL A 242 12.08 -19.57 4.09
C VAL A 242 10.73 -20.22 4.32
N THR A 243 9.65 -19.48 4.02
CA THR A 243 8.29 -20.00 4.08
C THR A 243 7.88 -20.48 2.69
N VAL A 244 7.76 -21.78 2.53
CA VAL A 244 7.31 -22.43 1.30
C VAL A 244 5.79 -22.39 1.27
N LYS A 245 5.21 -21.90 0.16
CA LYS A 245 3.78 -21.96 -0.12
C LYS A 245 3.56 -23.07 -1.13
N GLU A 246 2.96 -24.15 -0.68
CA GLU A 246 2.65 -25.30 -1.53
C GLU A 246 1.33 -25.09 -2.27
N ARG A 247 1.23 -25.70 -3.46
CA ARG A 247 -0.01 -25.79 -4.22
C ARG A 247 -0.90 -26.87 -3.60
N VAL A 248 -2.19 -26.59 -3.55
CA VAL A 248 -3.20 -27.53 -3.06
C VAL A 248 -3.91 -28.12 -4.27
N PRO A 249 -3.91 -29.45 -4.44
CA PRO A 249 -4.67 -30.08 -5.52
C PRO A 249 -6.17 -29.90 -5.27
N ILE A 250 -6.90 -29.46 -6.28
CA ILE A 250 -8.37 -29.32 -6.21
C ILE A 250 -9.11 -30.26 -7.15
N ALA A 251 -8.42 -30.76 -8.18
CA ALA A 251 -8.98 -31.59 -9.22
C ALA A 251 -7.94 -32.57 -9.76
N ALA A 252 -8.42 -33.67 -10.33
CA ALA A 252 -7.63 -34.63 -11.06
C ALA A 252 -8.10 -34.68 -12.51
N VAL A 253 -7.19 -34.55 -13.46
CA VAL A 253 -7.51 -34.68 -14.89
C VAL A 253 -6.88 -35.96 -15.43
N LYS A 254 -7.68 -36.76 -16.14
CA LYS A 254 -7.20 -38.01 -16.73
C LYS A 254 -6.27 -37.72 -17.90
N ARG A 255 -5.04 -38.22 -17.85
CA ARG A 255 -4.05 -38.15 -18.93
C ARG A 255 -3.59 -39.56 -19.27
N GLY A 256 -4.14 -40.12 -20.34
CA GLY A 256 -3.92 -41.51 -20.72
C GLY A 256 -4.40 -42.47 -19.62
N GLU A 257 -3.49 -43.24 -19.06
CA GLU A 257 -3.76 -44.19 -17.97
C GLU A 257 -3.58 -43.60 -16.56
N LYS A 258 -3.00 -42.40 -16.46
CA LYS A 258 -2.72 -41.71 -15.20
C LYS A 258 -3.66 -40.53 -14.95
N TYR A 259 -3.62 -40.00 -13.74
CA TYR A 259 -4.35 -38.82 -13.32
C TYR A 259 -3.37 -37.73 -12.89
N ALA A 260 -3.40 -36.60 -13.59
CA ALA A 260 -2.65 -35.42 -13.23
C ALA A 260 -3.43 -34.63 -12.17
N LEU A 261 -2.84 -34.46 -10.99
CA LEU A 261 -3.38 -33.56 -9.96
C LEU A 261 -3.09 -32.12 -10.36
N VAL A 262 -4.14 -31.31 -10.35
CA VAL A 262 -4.07 -29.91 -10.77
C VAL A 262 -4.63 -28.98 -9.70
N ASP A 263 -4.10 -27.77 -9.66
CA ASP A 263 -4.59 -26.71 -8.78
C ASP A 263 -5.65 -25.82 -9.45
N ASN A 264 -6.06 -24.76 -8.75
CA ASN A 264 -7.03 -23.80 -9.23
C ASN A 264 -6.58 -22.97 -10.45
N GLU A 265 -5.28 -22.94 -10.73
CA GLU A 265 -4.66 -22.24 -11.85
C GLU A 265 -4.40 -23.20 -13.04
N GLY A 266 -4.79 -24.48 -12.92
CA GLY A 266 -4.60 -25.50 -13.94
C GLY A 266 -3.16 -26.00 -14.05
N GLN A 267 -2.32 -25.69 -13.06
CA GLN A 267 -0.94 -26.17 -13.00
C GLN A 267 -0.92 -27.60 -12.49
N THR A 268 -0.10 -28.45 -13.12
CA THR A 268 0.03 -29.86 -12.74
C THR A 268 1.04 -30.01 -11.60
N LEU A 269 0.62 -30.64 -10.51
CA LEU A 269 1.44 -30.84 -9.31
C LEU A 269 2.22 -32.16 -9.40
N ARG A 270 1.49 -33.25 -9.62
CA ARG A 270 2.01 -34.61 -9.71
C ARG A 270 1.03 -35.52 -10.43
N GLU A 271 1.51 -36.62 -10.97
CA GLU A 271 0.69 -37.67 -11.55
C GLU A 271 0.50 -38.82 -10.55
N VAL A 272 -0.69 -39.41 -10.54
CA VAL A 272 -1.04 -40.58 -9.74
C VAL A 272 -1.66 -41.66 -10.64
N ASP A 273 -1.52 -42.91 -10.24
CA ASP A 273 -1.93 -44.05 -11.09
C ASP A 273 -3.43 -44.39 -10.94
N SER A 274 -4.12 -43.88 -9.91
CA SER A 274 -5.55 -44.12 -9.72
C SER A 274 -6.33 -42.92 -9.20
N ALA A 275 -7.62 -42.87 -9.55
CA ALA A 275 -8.58 -41.88 -9.08
C ALA A 275 -8.70 -41.85 -7.54
N GLN A 276 -8.58 -43.01 -6.90
CA GLN A 276 -8.69 -43.14 -5.44
C GLN A 276 -7.49 -42.49 -4.74
N GLN A 277 -6.29 -42.64 -5.31
CA GLN A 277 -5.08 -41.98 -4.80
C GLN A 277 -5.12 -40.46 -4.99
N ALA A 278 -5.86 -39.97 -5.98
CA ALA A 278 -6.01 -38.53 -6.20
C ALA A 278 -6.71 -37.84 -5.02
N GLY A 279 -7.73 -38.49 -4.44
CA GLY A 279 -8.48 -37.95 -3.30
C GLY A 279 -9.28 -36.68 -3.59
N VAL A 280 -9.31 -36.23 -4.85
CA VAL A 280 -9.98 -35.03 -5.35
C VAL A 280 -10.90 -35.38 -6.52
N PRO A 281 -11.90 -34.54 -6.84
CA PRO A 281 -12.82 -34.78 -7.95
C PRO A 281 -12.10 -34.91 -9.30
N ILE A 282 -12.58 -35.82 -10.14
CA ILE A 282 -12.11 -35.94 -11.52
C ILE A 282 -12.79 -34.88 -12.38
N VAL A 283 -12.01 -34.12 -13.13
CA VAL A 283 -12.52 -33.11 -14.06
C VAL A 283 -12.41 -33.62 -15.48
N GLN A 284 -13.53 -33.67 -16.20
CA GLN A 284 -13.56 -33.97 -17.63
C GLN A 284 -13.49 -32.66 -18.43
N VAL A 285 -12.32 -32.36 -18.97
CA VAL A 285 -12.08 -31.22 -19.86
C VAL A 285 -11.27 -31.74 -21.06
N GLU A 286 -11.69 -31.35 -22.27
CA GLU A 286 -11.05 -31.79 -23.52
C GLU A 286 -9.77 -31.00 -23.84
N ASP A 287 -9.59 -29.83 -23.23
CA ASP A 287 -8.45 -28.95 -23.48
C ASP A 287 -7.12 -29.55 -22.95
N GLU A 288 -6.08 -29.55 -23.79
CA GLU A 288 -4.73 -29.98 -23.39
C GLU A 288 -4.08 -29.01 -22.38
N ASN A 289 -4.32 -27.70 -22.55
CA ASN A 289 -3.74 -26.64 -21.73
C ASN A 289 -4.76 -26.10 -20.71
N LEU A 290 -4.84 -26.79 -19.57
CA LEU A 290 -5.80 -26.49 -18.49
C LEU A 290 -5.68 -25.06 -17.93
N SER A 291 -4.47 -24.49 -17.87
CA SER A 291 -4.27 -23.11 -17.39
C SER A 291 -4.90 -22.03 -18.30
N GLN A 292 -5.10 -22.33 -19.58
CA GLN A 292 -5.73 -21.41 -20.55
C GLN A 292 -7.21 -21.78 -20.82
N SER A 293 -7.65 -22.96 -20.38
CA SER A 293 -9.01 -23.43 -20.57
C SER A 293 -10.02 -22.59 -19.77
N ALA A 294 -10.97 -21.99 -20.49
CA ALA A 294 -12.09 -21.29 -19.86
C ALA A 294 -12.98 -22.27 -19.06
N ALA A 295 -13.20 -23.49 -19.59
CA ALA A 295 -13.99 -24.52 -18.93
C ALA A 295 -13.36 -24.93 -17.59
N PHE A 296 -12.04 -25.18 -17.57
CA PHE A 296 -11.35 -25.53 -16.34
C PHE A 296 -11.41 -24.41 -15.29
N ARG A 297 -11.21 -23.14 -15.70
CA ARG A 297 -11.30 -21.99 -14.78
C ARG A 297 -12.69 -21.85 -14.13
N ILE A 298 -13.74 -22.16 -14.89
CA ILE A 298 -15.12 -22.13 -14.39
C ILE A 298 -15.32 -23.25 -13.37
N ILE A 299 -14.90 -24.48 -13.68
CA ILE A 299 -14.97 -25.63 -12.77
C ILE A 299 -14.16 -25.39 -11.50
N SER A 300 -12.92 -24.89 -11.64
CA SER A 300 -12.03 -24.64 -10.50
C SER A 300 -12.62 -23.60 -9.55
N ASN A 301 -13.25 -22.55 -10.08
CA ASN A 301 -13.95 -21.56 -9.27
C ASN A 301 -15.10 -22.18 -8.46
N VAL A 302 -15.86 -23.12 -9.03
CA VAL A 302 -16.89 -23.86 -8.28
C VAL A 302 -16.26 -24.71 -7.19
N LEU A 303 -15.25 -25.52 -7.54
CA LEU A 303 -14.59 -26.44 -6.62
C LEU A 303 -13.94 -25.74 -5.42
N VAL A 304 -13.30 -24.58 -5.63
CA VAL A 304 -12.67 -23.80 -4.55
C VAL A 304 -13.71 -23.20 -3.60
N THR A 305 -14.93 -22.94 -4.07
CA THR A 305 -16.02 -22.43 -3.23
C THR A 305 -16.72 -23.55 -2.43
N LEU A 306 -16.56 -24.81 -2.81
CA LEU A 306 -17.19 -25.92 -2.08
C LEU A 306 -16.53 -26.10 -0.70
N PRO A 307 -17.33 -26.30 0.37
CA PRO A 307 -16.83 -26.77 1.65
C PRO A 307 -16.05 -28.07 1.48
N THR A 308 -14.97 -28.24 2.26
CA THR A 308 -14.10 -29.43 2.18
C THR A 308 -14.86 -30.75 2.35
N SER A 309 -15.92 -30.76 3.18
CA SER A 309 -16.81 -31.90 3.34
C SER A 309 -17.55 -32.27 2.05
N LEU A 310 -18.09 -31.27 1.34
CA LEU A 310 -18.75 -31.51 0.05
C LEU A 310 -17.76 -31.87 -1.04
N LEU A 311 -16.60 -31.20 -1.10
CA LEU A 311 -15.55 -31.52 -2.09
C LEU A 311 -15.14 -32.99 -1.99
N ALA A 312 -15.02 -33.52 -0.77
CA ALA A 312 -14.71 -34.93 -0.53
C ALA A 312 -15.82 -35.89 -0.97
N GLU A 313 -17.05 -35.43 -1.17
CA GLU A 313 -18.16 -36.24 -1.67
C GLU A 313 -18.30 -36.17 -3.20
N VAL A 314 -17.75 -35.15 -3.84
CA VAL A 314 -17.76 -35.04 -5.30
C VAL A 314 -16.76 -36.02 -5.90
N SER A 315 -17.24 -36.85 -6.82
CA SER A 315 -16.43 -37.83 -7.55
C SER A 315 -15.96 -37.28 -8.90
N GLU A 316 -16.83 -36.55 -9.60
CA GLU A 316 -16.59 -36.10 -10.96
C GLU A 316 -17.28 -34.76 -11.21
N VAL A 317 -16.67 -33.91 -12.04
CA VAL A 317 -17.23 -32.64 -12.49
C VAL A 317 -17.11 -32.51 -13.99
N LYS A 318 -18.19 -32.09 -14.62
CA LYS A 318 -18.27 -31.84 -16.05
C LYS A 318 -18.79 -30.42 -16.29
N ALA A 319 -18.21 -29.73 -17.26
CA ALA A 319 -18.77 -28.50 -17.78
C ALA A 319 -19.00 -28.68 -19.27
N ASP A 320 -20.25 -28.85 -19.67
CA ASP A 320 -20.63 -28.96 -21.08
C ASP A 320 -20.59 -27.58 -21.76
N SER A 321 -20.79 -26.51 -20.98
CA SER A 321 -20.71 -25.12 -21.42
C SER A 321 -20.38 -24.19 -20.26
N THR A 322 -20.18 -22.90 -20.53
CA THR A 322 -19.95 -21.87 -19.50
C THR A 322 -21.13 -21.68 -18.54
N SER A 323 -22.32 -22.15 -18.93
CA SER A 323 -23.57 -22.02 -18.17
C SER A 323 -24.15 -23.34 -17.67
N SER A 324 -23.52 -24.47 -18.00
CA SER A 324 -23.98 -25.81 -17.62
C SER A 324 -22.85 -26.60 -16.98
N ILE A 325 -22.84 -26.59 -15.64
CA ILE A 325 -21.92 -27.35 -14.81
C ILE A 325 -22.71 -28.44 -14.10
N THR A 326 -22.20 -29.67 -14.17
CA THR A 326 -22.76 -30.84 -13.51
C THR A 326 -21.72 -31.46 -12.59
N LEU A 327 -22.10 -31.71 -11.34
CA LEU A 327 -21.28 -32.41 -10.35
C LEU A 327 -21.88 -33.81 -10.12
N ILE A 328 -21.04 -34.82 -9.98
CA ILE A 328 -21.46 -36.19 -9.69
C ILE A 328 -20.85 -36.58 -8.36
N LEU A 329 -21.68 -36.92 -7.37
CA LEU A 329 -21.23 -37.37 -6.06
C LEU A 329 -20.81 -38.85 -6.09
N LYS A 330 -20.01 -39.26 -5.11
CA LYS A 330 -19.55 -40.66 -4.92
C LYS A 330 -20.70 -41.66 -4.83
N ASP A 331 -21.87 -41.23 -4.34
CA ASP A 331 -23.10 -42.03 -4.25
C ASP A 331 -23.83 -42.17 -5.61
N LYS A 332 -23.22 -41.69 -6.71
CA LYS A 332 -23.77 -41.61 -8.07
C LYS A 332 -24.99 -40.70 -8.21
N VAL A 333 -25.14 -39.77 -7.29
CA VAL A 333 -26.15 -38.70 -7.32
C VAL A 333 -25.64 -37.58 -8.22
N THR A 334 -26.50 -37.10 -9.12
CA THR A 334 -26.17 -35.98 -10.03
C THR A 334 -26.64 -34.67 -9.42
N VAL A 335 -25.78 -33.65 -9.46
CA VAL A 335 -26.11 -32.29 -9.03
C VAL A 335 -25.97 -31.35 -10.22
N LEU A 336 -27.09 -30.76 -10.63
CA LEU A 336 -27.12 -29.72 -11.65
C LEU A 336 -26.79 -28.39 -10.99
N TRP A 337 -25.61 -27.85 -11.28
CA TRP A 337 -25.12 -26.60 -10.70
C TRP A 337 -25.46 -25.38 -11.54
N GLY A 338 -25.56 -25.56 -12.86
CA GLY A 338 -25.81 -24.48 -13.82
C GLY A 338 -24.57 -23.59 -13.98
N THR A 339 -24.72 -22.29 -13.76
CA THR A 339 -23.64 -21.29 -13.91
C THR A 339 -22.69 -21.24 -12.71
N SER A 340 -21.49 -20.68 -12.89
CA SER A 340 -20.53 -20.42 -11.81
C SER A 340 -20.85 -19.16 -10.97
N GLN A 341 -22.10 -18.71 -10.98
CA GLN A 341 -22.56 -17.59 -10.15
C GLN A 341 -23.18 -18.11 -8.86
N GLU A 342 -23.13 -17.29 -7.81
CA GLU A 342 -23.72 -17.59 -6.50
C GLU A 342 -23.21 -18.90 -5.87
N ASN A 343 -21.97 -19.29 -6.18
CA ASN A 343 -21.39 -20.58 -5.78
C ASN A 343 -21.48 -20.82 -4.26
N GLU A 344 -21.26 -19.78 -3.45
CA GLU A 344 -21.35 -19.88 -1.99
C GLU A 344 -22.76 -20.20 -1.51
N VAL A 345 -23.78 -19.58 -2.13
CA VAL A 345 -25.18 -19.78 -1.78
C VAL A 345 -25.61 -21.18 -2.21
N LYS A 346 -25.30 -21.58 -3.44
CA LYS A 346 -25.57 -22.92 -3.98
C LYS A 346 -24.91 -24.01 -3.14
N ALA A 347 -23.66 -23.82 -2.71
CA ALA A 347 -22.94 -24.78 -1.87
C ALA A 347 -23.62 -24.96 -0.51
N LYS A 348 -24.07 -23.86 0.12
CA LYS A 348 -24.82 -23.91 1.38
C LYS A 348 -26.15 -24.63 1.21
N VAL A 349 -26.90 -24.30 0.16
CA VAL A 349 -28.18 -24.94 -0.16
C VAL A 349 -28.00 -26.44 -0.39
N LEU A 350 -27.03 -26.83 -1.22
CA LEU A 350 -26.71 -28.24 -1.48
C LEU A 350 -26.33 -28.98 -0.19
N THR A 351 -25.50 -28.38 0.67
CA THR A 351 -25.13 -28.97 1.96
C THR A 351 -26.38 -29.25 2.80
N LYS A 352 -27.29 -28.27 2.90
CA LYS A 352 -28.52 -28.40 3.67
C LYS A 352 -29.48 -29.44 3.10
N LEU A 353 -29.58 -29.52 1.77
CA LEU A 353 -30.39 -30.55 1.11
C LEU A 353 -29.85 -31.94 1.37
N LEU A 354 -28.53 -32.15 1.26
CA LEU A 354 -27.89 -33.44 1.53
C LEU A 354 -28.01 -33.85 3.02
N GLU A 355 -27.91 -32.89 3.94
CA GLU A 355 -28.15 -33.12 5.37
C GLU A 355 -29.60 -33.56 5.62
N ALA A 356 -30.58 -32.86 5.03
CA ALA A 356 -32.00 -33.15 5.20
C ALA A 356 -32.35 -34.55 4.67
N THR A 357 -31.92 -34.88 3.46
CA THR A 357 -32.28 -36.15 2.80
C THR A 357 -31.62 -37.36 3.45
N ARG A 358 -30.35 -37.23 3.88
CA ARG A 358 -29.68 -38.28 4.67
C ARG A 358 -30.35 -38.51 6.03
N SER A 359 -30.88 -37.46 6.64
CA SER A 359 -31.61 -37.59 7.90
C SER A 359 -32.94 -38.35 7.72
N GLU A 360 -33.65 -38.11 6.61
CA GLU A 360 -34.88 -38.84 6.26
C GLU A 360 -34.63 -40.32 5.92
N ASP A 361 -33.53 -40.63 5.21
CA ASP A 361 -33.12 -42.00 4.92
C ASP A 361 -32.78 -42.78 6.22
N SER A 362 -32.14 -42.11 7.18
CA SER A 362 -31.78 -42.73 8.47
C SER A 362 -33.00 -43.05 9.36
N GLN A 363 -34.09 -42.29 9.22
CA GLN A 363 -35.33 -42.49 9.97
C GLN A 363 -36.27 -43.51 9.32
N SER A 364 -36.31 -43.56 7.99
CA SER A 364 -37.14 -44.51 7.23
C SER A 364 -36.58 -45.94 7.20
N SER A 365 -35.27 -46.14 7.43
CA SER A 365 -34.66 -47.49 7.52
C SER A 365 -35.15 -48.34 8.70
N GLY A 366 -35.89 -47.78 9.67
CA GLY A 366 -36.46 -48.49 10.82
C GLY A 366 -37.92 -48.95 10.64
N ALA A 367 -38.62 -48.44 9.63
CA ALA A 367 -40.04 -48.74 9.41
C ALA A 367 -40.28 -48.96 7.91
N GLN A 368 -40.55 -50.22 7.53
CA GLN A 368 -41.06 -50.68 6.23
C GLN A 368 -41.58 -49.55 5.31
N GLY A 369 -40.72 -49.02 4.45
CA GLY A 369 -41.08 -47.96 3.52
C GLY A 369 -39.94 -47.75 2.52
N GLN A 370 -40.25 -47.86 1.24
CA GLN A 370 -39.30 -47.61 0.15
C GLN A 370 -38.78 -46.17 0.29
N GLY A 371 -37.56 -46.01 0.82
CA GLY A 371 -36.88 -44.73 0.86
C GLY A 371 -36.79 -44.18 -0.57
N LYS A 372 -37.37 -43.00 -0.80
CA LYS A 372 -37.34 -42.33 -2.10
C LYS A 372 -35.89 -41.90 -2.38
N LYS A 373 -35.13 -42.77 -3.04
CA LYS A 373 -33.73 -42.49 -3.39
C LYS A 373 -33.68 -41.33 -4.40
N ILE A 374 -33.29 -40.15 -3.91
CA ILE A 374 -33.11 -38.96 -4.76
C ILE A 374 -31.91 -39.18 -5.66
N SER A 375 -32.12 -38.97 -6.96
CA SER A 375 -31.13 -39.22 -8.00
C SER A 375 -30.51 -37.92 -8.52
N VAL A 376 -31.29 -36.83 -8.52
CA VAL A 376 -30.86 -35.53 -9.05
C VAL A 376 -31.20 -34.41 -8.06
N TYR A 377 -30.21 -33.56 -7.76
CA TYR A 377 -30.41 -32.28 -7.10
C TYR A 377 -30.15 -31.15 -8.10
N ASP A 378 -31.14 -30.32 -8.35
CA ASP A 378 -30.98 -29.10 -9.14
C ASP A 378 -30.83 -27.91 -8.19
N VAL A 379 -29.62 -27.36 -8.17
CA VAL A 379 -29.26 -26.16 -7.40
C VAL A 379 -28.87 -25.01 -8.33
N SER A 380 -29.23 -25.10 -9.62
CA SER A 380 -29.00 -24.03 -10.59
C SER A 380 -29.65 -22.72 -10.17
N SER A 381 -30.80 -22.82 -9.50
CA SER A 381 -31.56 -21.72 -8.90
C SER A 381 -31.58 -21.88 -7.37
N PRO A 382 -30.69 -21.22 -6.61
CA PRO A 382 -30.53 -21.48 -5.18
C PRO A 382 -31.77 -21.14 -4.34
N LEU A 383 -32.63 -20.25 -4.82
CA LEU A 383 -33.88 -19.89 -4.14
C LEU A 383 -35.00 -20.92 -4.34
N LEU A 384 -34.89 -21.78 -5.35
CA LEU A 384 -35.91 -22.77 -5.73
C LEU A 384 -35.23 -24.10 -6.11
N PRO A 385 -34.54 -24.77 -5.18
CA PRO A 385 -33.88 -26.04 -5.48
C PRO A 385 -34.92 -27.15 -5.73
N VAL A 386 -34.62 -28.07 -6.64
CA VAL A 386 -35.50 -29.19 -7.01
C VAL A 386 -34.77 -30.51 -6.80
N THR A 387 -35.42 -31.47 -6.16
CA THR A 387 -34.91 -32.85 -6.01
C THR A 387 -35.78 -33.82 -6.81
N ARG A 388 -35.18 -34.72 -7.59
CA ARG A 388 -35.89 -35.73 -8.40
C ARG A 388 -35.60 -37.16 -7.98
#